data_AF-A0A961GZE1-F1
#
_entry.id   AF-A0A961GZE1-F1
#
_cell.length_a   1.000
_cell.length_b   1.000
_cell.length_c   1.000
_cell.angle_alpha   90.00
_cell.angle_beta   90.00
_cell.angle_gamma   90.00
#
_symmetry.space_group_name_H-M   'P 1'
#
loop_
_entity.id
_entity.type
_entity.pdbx_description
1 polymer ?
#
loop_
_entity_poly.entity_id
_entity_poly.type
_entity_poly.pdbx_seq_one_letter_code
_entity_poly.pdbx_strand_id
1 'polypeptide(L)'
;MNVTFQQNRLSWRGFSLVEMMACVSIIGIIAFMAIPSVTRMRNDSERNLAIARAEALNLAQASFIQVRGRTQAALDWSAASSTEAKYTLLRPYLSFSEATLATFMPSGYSVTFAPSITSMTKAALISPSGVIYY
;
A
#
# COMPACT_ATOMS: atom_id res chain seq x y z
N MET A 1 23.39 26.31 -66.80
CA MET A 1 23.50 26.29 -65.34
C MET A 1 22.65 25.12 -64.86
N ASN A 2 23.24 23.92 -64.75
CA ASN A 2 22.51 22.69 -64.41
C ASN A 2 22.78 22.34 -62.95
N VAL A 3 21.74 22.30 -62.14
CA VAL A 3 21.79 21.92 -60.72
C VAL A 3 21.40 20.45 -60.62
N THR A 4 22.37 19.58 -60.36
CA THR A 4 22.15 18.15 -60.10
C THR A 4 21.72 17.95 -58.65
N PHE A 5 20.46 17.59 -58.43
CA PHE A 5 19.96 17.21 -57.12
C PHE A 5 20.47 15.81 -56.74
N GLN A 6 21.53 15.74 -55.94
CA GLN A 6 21.92 14.50 -55.27
C GLN A 6 20.88 14.15 -54.19
N GLN A 7 19.98 13.25 -54.52
CA GLN A 7 18.97 12.73 -53.60
C GLN A 7 19.64 11.72 -52.66
N ASN A 8 20.01 12.18 -51.46
CA ASN A 8 20.61 11.33 -50.42
C ASN A 8 19.53 10.40 -49.85
N ARG A 9 19.42 9.18 -50.38
CA ARG A 9 18.48 8.17 -49.88
C ARG A 9 19.05 7.60 -48.57
N LEU A 10 18.60 8.13 -47.43
CA LEU A 10 18.82 7.47 -46.14
C LEU A 10 18.25 6.04 -46.25
N SER A 11 19.12 5.03 -46.26
CA SER A 11 18.67 3.64 -46.34
C SER A 11 18.09 3.24 -44.98
N TRP A 12 16.78 3.06 -44.93
CA TRP A 12 16.12 2.45 -43.77
C TRP A 12 16.48 0.96 -43.78
N ARG A 13 17.51 0.57 -43.03
CA ARG A 13 17.85 -0.83 -42.79
C ARG A 13 16.86 -1.37 -41.77
N GLY A 14 16.01 -2.31 -42.17
CA GLY A 14 15.11 -3.01 -41.25
C GLY A 14 15.89 -3.90 -40.28
N PHE A 15 15.31 -4.17 -39.11
CA PHE A 15 15.88 -5.09 -38.12
C PHE A 15 15.99 -6.51 -38.68
N SER A 16 17.11 -7.19 -38.39
CA SER A 16 17.27 -8.60 -38.69
C SER A 16 16.45 -9.45 -37.71
N LEU A 17 15.91 -10.57 -38.21
CA LEU A 17 15.24 -11.56 -37.37
C LEU A 17 16.15 -12.07 -36.25
N VAL A 18 17.45 -12.26 -36.55
CA VAL A 18 18.44 -12.72 -35.56
C VAL A 18 18.66 -11.69 -34.44
N GLU A 19 18.67 -10.40 -34.76
CA GLU A 19 18.82 -9.32 -33.77
C GLU A 19 17.61 -9.28 -32.82
N MET A 20 16.41 -9.46 -33.34
CA MET A 20 15.20 -9.53 -32.52
C MET A 20 15.18 -10.78 -31.63
N MET A 21 15.62 -11.94 -32.15
CA MET A 21 15.69 -13.16 -31.34
C MET A 21 16.69 -13.03 -30.19
N ALA A 22 17.90 -12.51 -30.45
CA ALA A 22 18.89 -12.29 -29.40
C ALA A 22 18.39 -11.29 -28.34
N CYS A 23 17.71 -10.21 -28.76
CA CYS A 23 17.13 -9.23 -27.85
C CYS A 23 16.06 -9.85 -26.94
N VAL A 24 15.09 -10.59 -27.51
CA VAL A 24 14.02 -11.24 -26.74
C VAL A 24 14.59 -12.29 -25.78
N SER A 25 15.63 -13.04 -26.19
CA SER A 25 16.29 -14.00 -25.30
C SER A 25 16.92 -13.33 -24.07
N ILE A 26 17.62 -12.21 -24.24
CA ILE A 26 18.26 -11.49 -23.12
C ILE A 26 17.18 -10.86 -22.21
N ILE A 27 16.16 -10.23 -22.79
CA ILE A 27 15.03 -9.68 -22.01
C ILE A 27 14.31 -10.79 -21.23
N GLY A 28 14.12 -11.97 -21.83
CA GLY A 28 13.50 -13.12 -21.20
C GLY A 28 14.26 -13.60 -19.95
N ILE A 29 15.60 -13.69 -20.04
CA ILE A 29 16.45 -14.07 -18.89
C ILE A 29 16.36 -13.03 -17.77
N ILE A 30 16.46 -11.73 -18.12
CA ILE A 30 16.37 -10.64 -17.14
C ILE A 30 14.99 -10.63 -16.46
N ALA A 31 13.91 -10.75 -17.24
CA ALA A 31 12.55 -10.80 -16.71
C ALA A 31 12.36 -11.99 -15.76
N PHE A 32 12.85 -13.18 -16.14
CA PHE A 32 12.76 -14.37 -15.30
C PHE A 32 13.47 -14.18 -13.95
N MET A 33 14.65 -13.55 -13.92
CA MET A 33 15.36 -13.24 -12.68
C MET A 33 14.70 -12.12 -11.86
N ALA A 34 14.10 -11.13 -12.53
CA ALA A 34 13.54 -9.94 -11.89
C ALA A 34 12.11 -10.13 -11.33
N ILE A 35 11.26 -10.91 -11.98
CA ILE A 35 9.87 -11.15 -11.53
C ILE A 35 9.79 -11.61 -10.06
N PRO A 36 10.58 -12.59 -9.58
CA PRO A 36 10.48 -13.02 -8.20
C PRO A 36 10.94 -11.95 -7.21
N SER A 37 11.97 -11.15 -7.53
CA SER A 37 12.44 -10.07 -6.65
C SER A 37 11.45 -8.91 -6.59
N VAL A 38 10.88 -8.50 -7.73
CA VAL A 38 9.85 -7.46 -7.81
C VAL A 38 8.59 -7.87 -7.04
N THR A 39 8.17 -9.13 -7.17
CA THR A 39 7.01 -9.65 -6.43
C THR A 39 7.24 -9.62 -4.92
N ARG A 40 8.41 -10.03 -4.44
CA ARG A 40 8.76 -9.94 -3.01
C ARG A 40 8.77 -8.49 -2.52
N MET A 41 9.43 -7.61 -3.26
CA MET A 41 9.50 -6.18 -2.91
C MET A 41 8.11 -5.54 -2.81
N ARG A 42 7.18 -5.89 -3.72
CA ARG A 42 5.78 -5.44 -3.63
C ARG A 42 5.09 -5.96 -2.37
N ASN A 43 5.20 -7.26 -2.08
CA ASN A 43 4.59 -7.84 -0.89
C ASN A 43 5.13 -7.21 0.42
N ASP A 44 6.45 -6.98 0.47
CA ASP A 44 7.10 -6.31 1.62
C ASP A 44 6.64 -4.85 1.75
N SER A 45 6.46 -4.16 0.62
CA SER A 45 5.96 -2.78 0.59
C SER A 45 4.51 -2.70 1.09
N GLU A 46 3.63 -3.60 0.64
CA GLU A 46 2.24 -3.67 1.11
C GLU A 46 2.17 -4.00 2.60
N ARG A 47 3.01 -4.91 3.09
CA ARG A 47 3.12 -5.24 4.52
C ARG A 47 3.55 -4.02 5.33
N ASN A 48 4.59 -3.31 4.87
CA ASN A 48 5.10 -2.13 5.56
C ASN A 48 4.08 -0.98 5.56
N LEU A 49 3.35 -0.81 4.45
CA LEU A 49 2.23 0.12 4.37
C LEU A 49 1.14 -0.24 5.37
N ALA A 50 0.76 -1.52 5.47
CA ALA A 50 -0.24 -1.97 6.44
C ALA A 50 0.18 -1.70 7.89
N ILE A 51 1.45 -1.91 8.22
CA ILE A 51 2.02 -1.58 9.54
C ILE A 51 1.92 -0.08 9.80
N ALA A 52 2.39 0.76 8.87
CA ALA A 52 2.34 2.22 9.02
C ALA A 52 0.90 2.75 9.18
N ARG A 53 -0.07 2.16 8.46
CA ARG A 53 -1.50 2.48 8.60
C ARG A 53 -2.05 2.07 9.97
N ALA A 54 -1.64 0.92 10.48
CA ALA A 54 -2.04 0.45 11.79
C ALA A 54 -1.41 1.30 12.93
N GLU A 55 -0.17 1.76 12.77
CA GLU A 55 0.45 2.74 13.67
C GLU A 55 -0.27 4.09 13.65
N ALA A 56 -0.65 4.58 12.46
CA ALA A 56 -1.45 5.80 12.35
C ALA A 56 -2.78 5.67 13.10
N LEU A 57 -3.42 4.49 13.09
CA LEU A 57 -4.61 4.22 13.89
C LEU A 57 -4.33 4.29 15.40
N ASN A 58 -3.21 3.74 15.86
CA ASN A 58 -2.82 3.81 17.27
C ASN A 58 -2.56 5.27 17.72
N LEU A 59 -1.93 6.09 16.88
CA LEU A 59 -1.73 7.51 17.13
C LEU A 59 -3.06 8.29 17.13
N ALA A 60 -3.98 7.94 16.22
CA ALA A 60 -5.33 8.49 16.20
C ALA A 60 -6.11 8.14 17.47
N GLN A 61 -5.95 6.92 18.02
CA GLN A 61 -6.57 6.52 19.30
C GLN A 61 -6.05 7.39 20.46
N ALA A 62 -4.73 7.61 20.53
CA ALA A 62 -4.15 8.47 21.54
C ALA A 62 -4.67 9.92 21.45
N SER A 63 -4.73 10.44 20.22
CA SER A 63 -5.25 11.80 19.95
C SER A 63 -6.74 11.93 20.28
N PHE A 64 -7.54 10.91 19.96
CA PHE A 64 -8.96 10.84 20.32
C PHE A 64 -9.16 10.89 21.84
N ILE A 65 -8.39 10.11 22.60
CA ILE A 65 -8.42 10.14 24.07
C ILE A 65 -8.03 11.53 24.60
N GLN A 66 -7.01 12.15 24.01
CA GLN A 66 -6.52 13.46 24.42
C GLN A 66 -7.57 14.55 24.20
N VAL A 67 -8.28 14.52 23.07
CA VAL A 67 -9.27 15.55 22.71
C VAL A 67 -10.61 15.34 23.42
N ARG A 68 -11.12 14.10 23.48
CA ARG A 68 -12.42 13.80 24.12
C ARG A 68 -12.33 13.70 25.64
N GLY A 69 -11.14 13.44 26.18
CA GLY A 69 -10.94 13.08 27.57
C GLY A 69 -11.22 11.59 27.81
N ARG A 70 -10.47 11.01 28.75
CA ARG A 70 -10.41 9.55 28.97
C ARG A 70 -11.79 8.90 29.20
N THR A 71 -12.64 9.49 30.04
CA THR A 71 -13.95 8.92 30.38
C THR A 71 -14.91 8.96 29.20
N GLN A 72 -15.02 10.10 28.52
CA GLN A 72 -15.92 10.23 27.36
C GLN A 72 -15.45 9.37 26.19
N ALA A 73 -14.14 9.32 25.93
CA ALA A 73 -13.56 8.45 24.91
C ALA A 73 -13.89 6.97 25.17
N ALA A 74 -13.88 6.52 26.43
CA ALA A 74 -14.24 5.16 26.79
C ALA A 74 -15.72 4.85 26.54
N LEU A 75 -16.61 5.79 26.83
CA LEU A 75 -18.05 5.65 26.58
C LEU A 75 -18.38 5.64 25.07
N ASP A 76 -17.79 6.57 24.31
CA ASP A 76 -17.97 6.62 22.85
C ASP A 76 -17.43 5.34 22.19
N TRP A 77 -16.28 4.85 22.65
CA TRP A 77 -15.65 3.64 22.14
C TRP A 77 -16.42 2.36 22.47
N SER A 78 -17.03 2.29 23.65
CA SER A 78 -17.87 1.14 24.04
C SER A 78 -19.22 1.15 23.32
N ALA A 79 -19.75 2.33 22.99
CA ALA A 79 -20.94 2.48 22.15
C ALA A 79 -20.69 2.04 20.69
N ALA A 80 -19.45 2.14 20.20
CA ALA A 80 -19.05 1.65 18.89
C ALA A 80 -18.84 0.12 18.90
N SER A 81 -19.89 -0.63 18.56
CA SER A 81 -19.89 -2.10 18.59
C SER A 81 -19.12 -2.77 17.45
N SER A 82 -18.93 -2.09 16.32
CA SER A 82 -18.19 -2.62 15.16
C SER A 82 -16.83 -1.94 14.98
N THR A 83 -15.90 -2.66 14.36
CA THR A 83 -14.57 -2.12 14.00
C THR A 83 -14.69 -0.89 13.11
N GLU A 84 -15.67 -0.87 12.20
CA GLU A 84 -15.95 0.27 11.32
C GLU A 84 -16.49 1.49 12.08
N ALA A 85 -17.36 1.27 13.07
CA ALA A 85 -17.83 2.36 13.93
C ALA A 85 -16.68 2.96 14.75
N LYS A 86 -15.78 2.11 15.27
CA LYS A 86 -14.56 2.56 15.95
C LYS A 86 -13.63 3.33 15.02
N TYR A 87 -13.44 2.86 13.79
CA TYR A 87 -12.70 3.59 12.77
C TYR A 87 -13.32 4.98 12.51
N THR A 88 -14.64 5.06 12.44
CA THR A 88 -15.36 6.33 12.23
C THR A 88 -15.06 7.37 13.31
N LEU A 89 -14.90 6.95 14.57
CA LEU A 89 -14.46 7.84 15.66
C LEU A 89 -13.03 8.35 15.47
N LEU A 90 -12.15 7.55 14.86
CA LEU A 90 -10.74 7.87 14.66
C LEU A 90 -10.47 8.67 13.38
N ARG A 91 -11.36 8.60 12.38
CA ARG A 91 -11.22 9.27 11.08
C ARG A 91 -10.80 10.75 11.19
N PRO A 92 -11.39 11.59 12.06
CA PRO A 92 -11.00 13.00 12.18
C PRO A 92 -9.56 13.21 12.67
N TYR A 93 -8.95 12.19 13.27
CA TYR A 93 -7.62 12.23 13.86
C TYR A 93 -6.56 11.57 12.97
N LEU A 94 -6.93 11.16 11.74
CA LEU A 94 -6.03 10.61 10.74
C LEU A 94 -5.75 11.66 9.66
N SER A 95 -4.47 11.87 9.33
CA SER A 95 -4.06 12.85 8.30
C SER A 95 -4.55 12.48 6.89
N PHE A 96 -4.73 11.18 6.61
CA PHE A 96 -5.21 10.65 5.33
C PHE A 96 -6.20 9.50 5.59
N SER A 97 -7.39 9.85 6.07
CA SER A 97 -8.49 8.89 6.29
C SER A 97 -9.24 8.57 5.01
N GLU A 98 -9.71 7.33 4.86
CA GLU A 98 -10.61 6.92 3.79
C GLU A 98 -12.06 6.84 4.30
N ALA A 99 -13.00 6.61 3.38
CA ALA A 99 -14.41 6.48 3.74
C ALA A 99 -14.69 5.25 4.63
N THR A 100 -13.95 4.15 4.42
CA THR A 100 -14.12 2.89 5.15
C THR A 100 -12.78 2.30 5.58
N LEU A 101 -12.78 1.46 6.63
CA LEU A 101 -11.57 0.76 7.07
C LEU A 101 -11.03 -0.20 5.99
N ALA A 102 -11.91 -0.78 5.18
CA ALA A 102 -11.54 -1.69 4.09
C ALA A 102 -10.78 -0.98 2.96
N THR A 103 -11.10 0.29 2.68
CA THR A 103 -10.35 1.10 1.70
C THR A 103 -9.07 1.67 2.31
N PHE A 104 -9.05 1.93 3.62
CA PHE A 104 -7.89 2.45 4.33
C PHE A 104 -6.74 1.43 4.43
N MET A 105 -7.07 0.15 4.58
CA MET A 105 -6.09 -0.94 4.68
C MET A 105 -5.73 -1.51 3.30
N PRO A 106 -4.47 -1.91 3.06
CA PRO A 106 -4.10 -2.65 1.86
C PRO A 106 -4.87 -3.97 1.71
N SER A 107 -5.07 -4.41 0.46
CA SER A 107 -5.83 -5.63 0.18
C SER A 107 -5.29 -6.85 0.91
N GLY A 108 -6.18 -7.61 1.56
CA GLY A 108 -5.83 -8.79 2.35
C GLY A 108 -5.36 -8.49 3.78
N TYR A 109 -5.20 -7.22 4.14
CA TYR A 109 -4.91 -6.79 5.51
C TYR A 109 -6.17 -6.25 6.18
N SER A 110 -6.34 -6.59 7.46
CA SER A 110 -7.42 -6.02 8.29
C SER A 110 -6.89 -5.67 9.67
N VAL A 111 -7.60 -4.79 10.37
CA VAL A 111 -7.23 -4.36 11.72
C VAL A 111 -8.38 -4.64 12.65
N THR A 112 -8.08 -5.22 13.82
CA THR A 112 -9.04 -5.41 14.89
C THR A 112 -8.65 -4.54 16.08
N PHE A 113 -9.60 -3.74 16.54
CA PHE A 113 -9.40 -2.87 17.69
C PHE A 113 -9.71 -3.58 19.00
N ALA A 114 -8.97 -3.25 20.06
CA ALA A 114 -9.27 -3.72 21.40
C ALA A 114 -10.67 -3.26 21.87
N PRO A 115 -11.35 -4.04 22.73
CA PRO A 115 -12.64 -3.66 23.29
C PRO A 115 -12.54 -2.42 24.16
N SER A 116 -11.43 -2.24 24.88
CA SER A 116 -11.14 -1.04 25.67
C SER A 116 -10.08 -0.17 24.97
N ILE A 117 -10.36 1.13 24.84
CA ILE A 117 -9.40 2.10 24.33
C ILE A 117 -8.46 2.63 25.43
N THR A 118 -8.87 2.56 26.70
CA THR A 118 -8.11 3.12 27.82
C THR A 118 -6.88 2.30 28.20
N SER A 119 -6.86 1.02 27.85
CA SER A 119 -5.70 0.13 28.04
C SER A 119 -4.57 0.42 27.05
N MET A 120 -4.79 1.30 26.06
CA MET A 120 -3.82 1.70 25.03
C MET A 120 -3.11 0.50 24.36
N THR A 121 -3.84 -0.61 24.22
CA THR A 121 -3.36 -1.79 23.51
C THR A 121 -3.37 -1.49 22.01
N LYS A 122 -2.26 -1.78 21.34
CA LYS A 122 -2.14 -1.61 19.89
C LYS A 122 -3.23 -2.39 19.16
N ALA A 123 -3.70 -1.84 18.05
CA ALA A 123 -4.63 -2.54 17.18
C ALA A 123 -3.97 -3.77 16.55
N ALA A 124 -4.65 -4.92 16.55
CA ALA A 124 -4.11 -6.15 15.97
C ALA A 124 -4.20 -6.07 14.44
N LEU A 125 -3.04 -6.11 13.77
CA LEU A 125 -2.98 -6.19 12.31
C LEU A 125 -3.06 -7.66 11.89
N ILE A 126 -3.98 -7.99 10.99
CA ILE A 126 -4.21 -9.34 10.49
C ILE A 126 -3.80 -9.36 9.02
N SER A 127 -2.85 -10.22 8.68
CA SER A 127 -2.45 -10.55 7.31
C SER A 127 -3.14 -11.84 6.85
N PRO A 128 -3.07 -12.19 5.55
CA PRO A 128 -3.56 -13.48 5.07
C PRO A 128 -2.86 -14.68 5.75
N SER A 129 -1.65 -14.48 6.28
CA SER A 129 -0.86 -15.50 6.99
C SER A 129 -1.05 -15.52 8.52
N GLY A 130 -1.86 -14.61 9.08
CA GLY A 130 -2.10 -14.50 10.52
C GLY A 130 -1.84 -13.11 11.10
N VAL A 131 -1.83 -13.01 12.44
CA VAL A 131 -1.67 -11.75 13.17
C VAL A 131 -0.22 -11.26 13.11
N ILE A 132 -0.03 -9.99 12.76
CA ILE A 132 1.25 -9.29 12.78
C ILE A 132 1.31 -8.43 14.04
N TYR A 133 2.33 -8.67 14.86
CA TYR A 133 2.71 -7.77 15.94
C TYR A 133 3.72 -6.75 15.42
N TYR A 134 3.48 -5.48 15.73
CA TYR A 134 4.27 -4.33 15.29
C TYR A 134 4.29 -3.28 16.41
#